data_AF-A0A699GT85-F1
#
_entry.id   AF-A0A699GT85-F1
#
_cell.length_a   1.000
_cell.length_b   1.000
_cell.length_c   1.000
_cell.angle_alpha   90.00
_cell.angle_beta   90.00
_cell.angle_gamma   90.00
#
_symmetry.space_group_name_H-M   'P 1'
#
loop_
_entity.id
_entity.type
_entity.pdbx_description
1 polymer ?
#
loop_
_entity_poly.entity_id
_entity_poly.type
_entity_poly.pdbx_seq_one_letter_code
_entity_poly.pdbx_strand_id
1 'polypeptide(L)'
;MRIIPEEDIEIKAIPLVAKPPVIIEYKIVMERKISTYHITRADGSTRRYTSMINLLENINREDLETIWKIVKDKYGNTRPEEGYERVLWGDLKVMFEPDIESEVWRQLQGHGVTIWKLFSLCGVHFVRFKNLHIFLVVDKVYPLTPVIIKMMLERKLQADQWNEMCYQLLKLMMKQLRKQ
;
A
#
# COMPACT_ATOMS: atom_id res chain seq x y z
N MET A 1 -39.57 2.38 -11.76
CA MET A 1 -38.16 2.76 -11.57
C MET A 1 -38.17 4.16 -10.95
N ARG A 2 -37.90 4.27 -9.64
CA ARG A 2 -37.92 5.56 -8.93
C ARG A 2 -36.48 6.07 -8.88
N ILE A 3 -36.27 7.22 -9.51
CA ILE A 3 -35.01 7.96 -9.48
C ILE A 3 -34.98 8.66 -8.12
N ILE A 4 -33.95 8.38 -7.32
CA ILE A 4 -33.70 9.05 -6.04
C ILE A 4 -33.23 10.48 -6.38
N PRO A 5 -33.76 11.54 -5.75
CA PRO A 5 -33.29 12.90 -6.01
C PRO A 5 -31.86 13.07 -5.49
N GLU A 6 -31.04 13.82 -6.23
CA GLU A 6 -29.72 14.31 -5.81
C GLU A 6 -29.88 15.33 -4.65
N GLU A 7 -30.38 14.89 -3.50
CA GLU A 7 -30.31 15.69 -2.27
C GLU A 7 -28.88 15.61 -1.72
N ASP A 8 -28.14 16.68 -1.98
CA ASP A 8 -27.04 17.23 -1.19
C ASP A 8 -26.40 16.26 -0.19
N ILE A 9 -25.50 15.42 -0.68
CA ILE A 9 -24.48 14.80 0.18
C ILE A 9 -23.63 15.96 0.70
N GLU A 10 -23.97 16.44 1.89
CA GLU A 10 -23.19 17.43 2.62
C GLU A 10 -21.82 16.80 2.94
N ILE A 11 -20.87 16.95 2.01
CA ILE A 11 -19.46 16.59 2.23
C ILE A 11 -18.97 17.58 3.28
N LYS A 12 -19.05 17.19 4.55
CA LYS A 12 -18.40 17.93 5.65
C LYS A 12 -16.94 18.16 5.24
N ALA A 13 -16.60 19.43 5.01
CA ALA A 13 -15.24 19.84 4.75
C ALA A 13 -14.37 19.39 5.93
N ILE A 14 -13.52 18.40 5.67
CA ILE A 14 -12.49 17.98 6.62
C ILE A 14 -11.59 19.22 6.82
N PRO A 15 -11.28 19.61 8.07
CA PRO A 15 -10.36 20.72 8.32
C PRO A 15 -9.11 20.51 7.47
N LEU A 16 -8.63 21.58 6.82
CA LEU A 16 -7.41 21.56 6.02
C LEU A 16 -6.24 21.18 6.93
N VAL A 17 -5.99 19.88 7.08
CA VAL A 17 -4.85 19.37 7.85
C VAL A 17 -3.62 19.93 7.15
N ALA A 18 -2.85 20.74 7.86
CA ALA A 18 -1.59 21.26 7.35
C ALA A 18 -0.79 20.10 6.75
N LYS A 19 -0.32 20.24 5.51
CA LYS A 19 0.46 19.19 4.86
C LYS A 19 1.59 18.77 5.81
N PRO A 20 1.72 17.46 6.10
CA PRO A 20 2.77 17.01 6.99
C PRO A 20 4.14 17.42 6.42
N PRO A 21 5.11 17.76 7.28
CA PRO A 21 6.46 18.09 6.81
C PRO A 21 7.08 16.90 6.07
N VAL A 22 7.91 17.21 5.08
CA VAL A 22 8.55 16.23 4.20
C VAL A 22 9.41 15.26 5.01
N ILE A 23 9.34 13.97 4.70
CA ILE A 23 10.25 12.96 5.24
C ILE A 23 11.66 13.20 4.70
N ILE A 24 12.64 13.27 5.58
CA ILE A 24 14.05 13.48 5.20
C ILE A 24 14.91 12.24 5.42
N GLU A 25 14.48 11.34 6.30
CA GLU A 25 15.26 10.15 6.65
C GLU A 25 14.34 9.02 7.12
N TYR A 26 14.75 7.78 6.81
CA TYR A 26 14.27 6.60 7.52
C TYR A 26 15.47 5.81 8.08
N LYS A 27 15.26 5.14 9.22
CA LYS A 27 16.22 4.21 9.82
C LYS A 27 15.50 2.96 10.31
N ILE A 28 16.14 1.79 10.18
CA ILE A 28 15.69 0.61 10.91
C ILE A 28 16.37 0.60 12.27
N VAL A 29 15.57 0.65 13.34
CA VAL A 29 16.07 0.60 14.71
C VAL A 29 15.63 -0.72 15.33
N MET A 30 16.62 -1.51 15.78
CA MET A 30 16.39 -2.75 16.51
C MET A 30 16.53 -2.51 18.00
N GLU A 31 15.43 -2.69 18.74
CA GLU A 31 15.43 -2.66 20.19
C GLU A 31 15.01 -4.03 20.71
N ARG A 32 15.91 -4.70 21.45
CA ARG A 32 15.77 -6.10 21.88
C ARG A 32 15.62 -7.06 20.69
N LYS A 33 14.39 -7.49 20.39
CA LYS A 33 14.03 -8.41 19.30
C LYS A 33 13.00 -7.79 18.34
N ILE A 34 12.71 -6.50 18.48
CA ILE A 34 11.71 -5.80 17.66
C ILE A 34 12.46 -4.79 16.79
N SER A 35 12.31 -4.96 15.48
CA SER A 35 12.78 -3.97 14.50
C SER A 35 11.65 -2.99 14.20
N THR A 36 11.96 -1.70 14.11
CA THR A 36 10.98 -0.64 13.80
C THR A 36 11.49 0.28 12.70
N TYR A 37 10.55 0.80 11.90
CA TYR A 37 10.78 1.89 10.96
C TYR A 37 10.76 3.21 11.73
N HIS A 38 11.91 3.86 11.84
CA HIS A 38 12.05 5.19 12.40
C HIS A 38 12.02 6.20 11.26
N ILE A 39 11.04 7.08 11.24
CA ILE A 39 10.84 8.12 10.22
C ILE A 39 11.13 9.49 10.83
N THR A 40 12.00 10.26 10.19
CA THR A 40 12.35 11.63 10.58
C THR A 40 11.86 12.60 9.51
N ARG A 41 11.19 13.68 9.93
CA ARG A 41 10.70 14.74 9.05
C ARG A 41 11.55 16.01 9.14
N ALA A 42 11.40 16.88 8.16
CA ALA A 42 12.17 18.13 8.02
C ALA A 42 12.01 19.11 9.19
N ASP A 43 10.89 19.03 9.93
CA ASP A 43 10.64 19.81 11.14
C ASP A 43 11.32 19.23 12.39
N GLY A 44 12.06 18.13 12.24
CA GLY A 44 12.69 17.40 13.35
C GLY A 44 11.77 16.41 14.05
N SER A 45 10.49 16.30 13.65
CA SER A 45 9.59 15.31 14.24
C SER A 45 9.99 13.89 13.85
N THR A 46 9.89 12.98 14.81
CA THR A 46 10.24 11.56 14.62
C THR A 46 9.10 10.65 15.05
N ARG A 47 8.84 9.59 14.29
CA ARG A 47 7.89 8.52 14.67
C ARG A 47 8.47 7.15 14.38
N ARG A 48 8.06 6.15 15.17
CA ARG A 48 8.45 4.74 14.99
C ARG A 48 7.23 3.89 14.65
N TYR A 49 7.40 2.98 13.70
CA TYR A 49 6.37 2.04 13.26
C TYR A 49 6.90 0.62 13.33
N THR A 50 6.12 -0.28 13.93
CA THR A 50 6.52 -1.68 14.15
C THR A 50 6.27 -2.58 12.94
N SER A 51 5.51 -2.11 11.95
CA SER A 51 5.17 -2.86 10.75
C SER A 51 4.89 -1.93 9.55
N MET A 52 4.94 -2.48 8.34
CA MET A 52 4.59 -1.75 7.11
C MET A 52 3.14 -1.29 7.16
N ILE A 53 2.23 -2.12 7.68
CA ILE A 53 0.81 -1.76 7.85
C ILE A 53 0.68 -0.51 8.73
N ASN A 54 1.35 -0.46 9.89
CA ASN A 54 1.25 0.71 10.77
C ASN A 54 1.90 1.96 10.14
N LEU A 55 2.97 1.79 9.35
CA LEU A 55 3.55 2.90 8.60
C LEU A 55 2.54 3.44 7.57
N LEU A 56 1.97 2.58 6.73
CA LEU A 56 1.01 2.94 5.66
C LEU A 56 -0.28 3.57 6.19
N GLU A 57 -0.72 3.19 7.40
CA GLU A 57 -1.87 3.81 8.09
C GLU A 57 -1.61 5.27 8.51
N ASN A 58 -0.35 5.73 8.52
CA ASN A 58 0.05 7.01 9.11
C ASN A 58 0.84 7.92 8.16
N ILE A 59 0.95 7.54 6.89
CA ILE A 59 1.64 8.34 5.87
C ILE A 59 0.71 8.61 4.69
N ASN A 60 0.95 9.72 4.01
CA ASN A 60 0.25 10.03 2.76
C ASN A 60 1.04 9.49 1.54
N ARG A 61 0.52 9.72 0.33
CA ARG A 61 1.17 9.28 -0.91
C ARG A 61 2.56 9.94 -1.10
N GLU A 62 2.68 11.23 -0.84
CA GLU A 62 3.94 12.00 -0.99
C GLU A 62 5.03 11.44 -0.06
N ASP A 63 4.68 11.11 1.18
CA ASP A 63 5.56 10.46 2.17
C ASP A 63 6.03 9.08 1.66
N LEU A 64 5.12 8.25 1.13
CA LEU A 64 5.47 6.92 0.60
C LEU A 64 6.43 7.01 -0.60
N GLU A 65 6.19 7.93 -1.52
CA GLU A 65 7.06 8.18 -2.67
C GLU A 65 8.45 8.68 -2.22
N THR A 66 8.48 9.53 -1.20
CA THR A 66 9.74 10.00 -0.59
C THR A 66 10.52 8.86 0.04
N ILE A 67 9.86 7.98 0.81
CA ILE A 67 10.49 6.79 1.37
C ILE A 67 11.06 5.89 0.26
N TRP A 68 10.29 5.66 -0.82
CA TRP A 68 10.77 4.87 -1.95
C TRP A 68 12.01 5.49 -2.58
N LYS A 69 12.04 6.81 -2.79
CA LYS A 69 13.21 7.51 -3.31
C LYS A 69 14.44 7.30 -2.42
N ILE A 70 14.33 7.49 -1.11
CA ILE A 70 15.44 7.31 -0.17
C ILE A 70 15.96 5.86 -0.19
N VAL A 71 15.05 4.88 -0.17
CA VAL A 71 15.42 3.45 -0.23
C VAL A 71 16.10 3.12 -1.56
N LYS A 72 15.60 3.65 -2.67
CA LYS A 72 16.15 3.44 -4.00
C LYS A 72 17.52 4.12 -4.16
N ASP A 73 17.72 5.31 -3.60
CA ASP A 73 19.02 5.98 -3.62
C ASP A 73 20.07 5.18 -2.80
N LYS A 74 19.65 4.54 -1.70
CA LYS A 74 20.53 3.73 -0.84
C LYS A 74 20.93 2.39 -1.44
N TYR A 75 19.99 1.66 -2.05
CA TYR A 75 20.24 0.28 -2.50
C TYR A 75 20.14 0.07 -4.01
N GLY A 76 19.50 0.99 -4.73
CA GLY A 76 19.12 0.81 -6.12
C GLY A 76 18.39 -0.52 -6.33
N ASN A 77 18.97 -1.34 -7.22
CA ASN A 77 18.47 -2.67 -7.53
C ASN A 77 19.12 -3.80 -6.71
N THR A 78 20.09 -3.48 -5.85
CA THR A 78 20.81 -4.46 -5.04
C THR A 78 19.98 -4.81 -3.82
N ARG A 79 19.57 -6.08 -3.70
CA ARG A 79 18.80 -6.54 -2.53
C ARG A 79 19.65 -6.44 -1.26
N PRO A 80 19.17 -5.77 -0.18
CA PRO A 80 19.86 -5.77 1.10
C PRO A 80 20.09 -7.19 1.62
N GLU A 81 21.22 -7.43 2.30
CA GLU A 81 21.63 -8.77 2.72
C GLU A 81 20.57 -9.45 3.57
N GLU A 82 20.22 -8.90 4.74
CA GLU A 82 19.22 -9.49 5.64
C GLU A 82 18.47 -8.46 6.50
N GLY A 83 17.45 -8.91 7.23
CA GLY A 83 16.72 -8.11 8.21
C GLY A 83 15.58 -7.27 7.66
N TYR A 84 15.13 -6.30 8.47
CA TYR A 84 13.97 -5.45 8.16
C TYR A 84 14.22 -4.49 6.98
N GLU A 85 15.48 -4.17 6.67
CA GLU A 85 15.83 -3.39 5.48
C GLU A 85 15.48 -4.13 4.19
N ARG A 86 15.77 -5.44 4.14
CA ARG A 86 15.38 -6.30 3.01
C ARG A 86 13.86 -6.35 2.85
N VAL A 87 13.12 -6.48 3.95
CA VAL A 87 11.64 -6.53 3.93
C VAL A 87 11.09 -5.22 3.35
N LEU A 88 11.51 -4.08 3.88
CA LEU A 88 11.11 -2.75 3.39
C LEU A 88 11.41 -2.57 1.91
N TRP A 89 12.65 -2.87 1.50
CA TRP A 89 13.07 -2.75 0.11
C TRP A 89 12.24 -3.66 -0.81
N GLY A 90 11.97 -4.90 -0.39
CA GLY A 90 11.17 -5.84 -1.16
C GLY A 90 9.73 -5.37 -1.36
N ASP A 91 9.07 -4.93 -0.29
CA ASP A 91 7.69 -4.44 -0.35
C ASP A 91 7.57 -3.20 -1.23
N LEU A 92 8.49 -2.23 -1.09
CA LEU A 92 8.52 -1.02 -1.92
C LEU A 92 8.82 -1.34 -3.38
N LYS A 93 9.72 -2.30 -3.65
CA LYS A 93 10.01 -2.72 -5.02
C LYS A 93 8.79 -3.33 -5.69
N VAL A 94 8.02 -4.18 -5.00
CA VAL A 94 6.75 -4.71 -5.52
C VAL A 94 5.74 -3.60 -5.83
N MET A 95 5.63 -2.61 -4.94
CA MET A 95 4.72 -1.47 -5.14
C MET A 95 5.13 -0.59 -6.34
N PHE A 96 6.42 -0.27 -6.47
CA PHE A 96 6.89 0.76 -7.39
C PHE A 96 7.40 0.23 -8.72
N GLU A 97 8.03 -0.94 -8.73
CA GLU A 97 8.67 -1.58 -9.89
C GLU A 97 8.26 -3.06 -9.98
N PRO A 98 6.97 -3.35 -10.26
CA PRO A 98 6.48 -4.72 -10.29
C PRO A 98 7.16 -5.52 -11.39
N ASP A 99 7.83 -6.60 -11.00
CA ASP A 99 8.49 -7.55 -11.90
C ASP A 99 7.71 -8.87 -11.93
N ILE A 100 7.01 -9.14 -13.05
CA ILE A 100 6.22 -10.36 -13.29
C ILE A 100 7.02 -11.64 -13.03
N GLU A 101 8.32 -11.62 -13.30
CA GLU A 101 9.18 -12.80 -13.22
C GLU A 101 9.71 -13.03 -11.80
N SER A 102 9.54 -12.05 -10.90
CA SER A 102 10.01 -12.16 -9.53
C SER A 102 9.28 -13.26 -8.76
N GLU A 103 9.99 -13.84 -7.80
CA GLU A 103 9.51 -14.93 -6.97
C GLU A 103 8.16 -14.63 -6.30
N VAL A 104 7.95 -13.38 -5.88
CA VAL A 104 6.70 -12.93 -5.25
C VAL A 104 5.50 -13.21 -6.15
N TRP A 105 5.53 -12.82 -7.43
CA TRP A 105 4.40 -12.99 -8.34
C TRP A 105 4.17 -14.46 -8.72
N ARG A 106 5.25 -15.25 -8.83
CA ARG A 106 5.15 -16.70 -9.05
C ARG A 106 4.45 -17.41 -7.89
N GLN A 107 4.71 -16.98 -6.65
CA GLN A 107 4.12 -17.59 -5.45
C GLN A 107 2.63 -17.23 -5.27
N LEU A 108 2.11 -16.19 -5.93
CA LEU A 108 0.69 -15.83 -5.85
C LEU A 108 -0.24 -16.88 -6.48
N GLN A 109 0.28 -17.69 -7.40
CA GLN A 109 -0.52 -18.68 -8.12
C GLN A 109 -1.00 -19.78 -7.16
N GLY A 110 -2.30 -20.10 -7.22
CA GLY A 110 -2.91 -21.19 -6.43
C GLY A 110 -3.20 -20.89 -4.95
N HIS A 111 -2.93 -19.67 -4.47
CA HIS A 111 -3.17 -19.30 -3.07
C HIS A 111 -4.49 -18.52 -2.91
N GLY A 112 -5.27 -18.88 -1.89
CA GLY A 112 -6.51 -18.16 -1.57
C GLY A 112 -6.25 -16.80 -0.91
N VAL A 113 -6.98 -15.77 -1.34
CA VAL A 113 -7.01 -14.45 -0.68
C VAL A 113 -7.79 -14.55 0.62
N THR A 114 -7.24 -13.99 1.70
CA THR A 114 -7.82 -13.99 3.05
C THR A 114 -8.23 -12.59 3.50
N ILE A 115 -7.45 -11.55 3.15
CA ILE A 115 -7.73 -10.16 3.49
C ILE A 115 -7.46 -9.29 2.26
N TRP A 116 -8.33 -8.31 2.04
CA TRP A 116 -8.09 -7.21 1.12
C TRP A 116 -8.44 -5.89 1.80
N LYS A 117 -7.43 -5.03 2.02
CA LYS A 117 -7.56 -3.75 2.75
C LYS A 117 -6.94 -2.62 1.94
N LEU A 118 -7.55 -1.44 1.94
CA LEU A 118 -6.99 -0.19 1.42
C LEU A 118 -6.56 0.72 2.57
N PHE A 119 -5.35 1.26 2.44
CA PHE A 119 -4.84 2.40 3.19
C PHE A 119 -5.03 3.64 2.33
N SER A 120 -6.10 4.36 2.61
CA SER A 120 -6.57 5.42 1.73
C SER A 120 -5.62 6.62 1.73
N LEU A 121 -5.02 7.00 2.87
CA LEU A 121 -4.10 8.14 2.93
C LEU A 121 -2.93 8.06 1.95
N CYS A 122 -2.35 6.87 1.80
CA CYS A 122 -1.22 6.64 0.91
C CYS A 122 -1.59 5.97 -0.41
N GLY A 123 -2.87 5.66 -0.66
CA GLY A 123 -3.31 5.01 -1.91
C GLY A 123 -2.67 3.62 -2.13
N VAL A 124 -2.51 2.83 -1.08
CA VAL A 124 -1.95 1.47 -1.13
C VAL A 124 -2.98 0.46 -0.66
N HIS A 125 -3.20 -0.61 -1.42
CA HIS A 125 -3.97 -1.75 -0.96
C HIS A 125 -3.10 -2.95 -0.65
N PHE A 126 -3.43 -3.61 0.45
CA PHE A 126 -2.84 -4.82 0.97
C PHE A 126 -3.71 -6.02 0.61
N VAL A 127 -3.07 -7.06 0.08
CA VAL A 127 -3.71 -8.35 -0.21
C VAL A 127 -2.97 -9.43 0.57
N ARG A 128 -3.67 -10.10 1.48
CA ARG A 128 -3.12 -11.23 2.25
C ARG A 128 -3.55 -12.54 1.64
N PHE A 129 -2.59 -13.42 1.45
CA PHE A 129 -2.77 -14.82 1.11
C PHE A 129 -2.43 -15.69 2.33
N LYS A 130 -2.62 -17.02 2.22
CA LYS A 130 -2.37 -17.93 3.36
C LYS A 130 -0.94 -17.82 3.93
N ASN A 131 0.06 -17.72 3.05
CA ASN A 131 1.48 -17.79 3.42
C ASN A 131 2.28 -16.51 3.07
N LEU A 132 1.67 -15.54 2.40
CA LEU A 132 2.35 -14.33 1.94
C LEU A 132 1.38 -13.16 1.91
N HIS A 133 1.91 -11.95 1.75
CA HIS A 133 1.12 -10.76 1.47
C HIS A 133 1.85 -9.87 0.47
N ILE A 134 1.08 -8.99 -0.18
CA ILE A 134 1.62 -7.99 -1.11
C ILE A 134 0.96 -6.63 -0.84
N PHE A 135 1.71 -5.57 -1.10
CA PHE A 135 1.24 -4.19 -1.10
C PHE A 135 1.27 -3.67 -2.53
N LEU A 136 0.22 -2.97 -2.94
CA LEU A 136 -0.03 -2.56 -4.31
C LEU A 136 -0.60 -1.14 -4.35
N VAL A 137 -0.21 -0.35 -5.34
CA VAL A 137 -0.62 1.05 -5.52
C VAL A 137 -1.91 1.11 -6.35
N VAL A 138 -2.95 1.81 -5.86
CA VAL A 138 -4.32 1.75 -6.43
C VAL A 138 -4.47 2.14 -7.91
N ASP A 139 -3.57 2.94 -8.47
CA ASP A 139 -3.62 3.45 -9.84
C ASP A 139 -2.69 2.69 -10.79
N LYS A 140 -1.99 1.66 -10.30
CA LYS A 140 -1.12 0.81 -11.11
C LYS A 140 -1.84 -0.48 -11.51
N VAL A 141 -1.56 -0.93 -12.74
CA VAL A 141 -2.01 -2.23 -13.23
C VAL A 141 -0.95 -3.26 -12.86
N TYR A 142 -1.39 -4.32 -12.19
CA TYR A 142 -0.55 -5.43 -11.77
C TYR A 142 -1.00 -6.73 -12.46
N PRO A 143 -0.11 -7.72 -12.60
CA PRO A 143 -0.40 -9.01 -13.24
C PRO A 143 -1.23 -9.94 -12.35
N LEU A 144 -2.33 -9.43 -11.78
CA LEU A 144 -3.27 -10.23 -11.00
C LEU A 144 -4.12 -11.07 -11.96
N THR A 145 -4.19 -12.38 -11.70
CA THR A 145 -5.01 -13.27 -12.50
C THR A 145 -6.50 -13.04 -12.23
N PRO A 146 -7.41 -13.38 -13.16
CA PRO A 146 -8.84 -13.24 -12.95
C PRO A 146 -9.33 -14.02 -11.73
N VAL A 147 -8.71 -15.17 -11.44
CA VAL A 147 -8.98 -15.97 -10.25
C VAL A 147 -8.68 -15.17 -8.98
N ILE A 148 -7.51 -14.55 -8.89
CA ILE A 148 -7.13 -13.74 -7.72
C ILE A 148 -8.07 -12.53 -7.56
N ILE A 149 -8.37 -11.82 -8.66
CA ILE A 149 -9.25 -10.65 -8.59
C ILE A 149 -10.66 -11.05 -8.13
N LYS A 150 -11.21 -12.17 -8.61
CA LYS A 150 -12.50 -12.71 -8.13
C LYS A 150 -12.46 -12.99 -6.63
N MET A 151 -11.42 -13.67 -6.15
CA MET A 151 -11.24 -13.94 -4.71
C MET A 151 -11.14 -12.65 -3.89
N MET A 152 -10.44 -11.62 -4.37
CA MET A 152 -10.38 -10.31 -3.71
C MET A 152 -11.79 -9.70 -3.57
N LEU A 153 -12.57 -9.68 -4.65
CA LEU A 153 -13.93 -9.15 -4.65
C LEU A 153 -14.85 -9.93 -3.71
N GLU A 154 -14.75 -11.26 -3.66
CA GLU A 154 -15.50 -12.12 -2.72
C GLU A 154 -15.17 -11.82 -1.25
N ARG A 155 -13.91 -11.47 -0.96
CA ARG A 155 -13.48 -11.09 0.40
C ARG A 155 -13.94 -9.70 0.83
N LYS A 156 -14.44 -8.89 -0.12
CA LYS A 156 -14.86 -7.49 0.04
C LYS A 156 -13.70 -6.58 0.47
N LEU A 157 -13.61 -5.42 -0.18
CA LEU A 157 -12.61 -4.42 0.17
C LEU A 157 -12.88 -3.88 1.57
N GLN A 158 -11.89 -3.93 2.44
CA GLN A 158 -11.85 -3.17 3.69
C GLN A 158 -11.10 -1.85 3.44
N ALA A 159 -11.46 -0.77 4.13
CA ALA A 159 -10.75 0.49 4.02
C ALA A 159 -10.66 1.17 5.39
N ASP A 160 -9.57 1.88 5.63
CA ASP A 160 -9.46 2.81 6.77
C ASP A 160 -10.47 3.97 6.65
N GLN A 161 -10.66 4.47 5.43
CA GLN A 161 -11.71 5.43 5.09
C GLN A 161 -12.28 5.11 3.69
N TRP A 162 -13.60 5.11 3.59
CA TRP A 162 -14.28 4.99 2.29
C TRP A 162 -14.25 6.33 1.57
N ASN A 163 -13.53 6.39 0.46
CA ASN A 163 -13.39 7.59 -0.37
C ASN A 163 -13.23 7.22 -1.85
N GLU A 164 -12.95 8.22 -2.69
CA GLU A 164 -12.80 8.04 -4.14
C GLU A 164 -11.79 6.94 -4.53
N MET A 165 -10.72 6.74 -3.76
CA MET A 165 -9.74 5.68 -4.05
C MET A 165 -10.33 4.27 -3.91
N CYS A 166 -11.31 4.07 -3.03
CA CYS A 166 -12.03 2.80 -2.95
C CYS A 166 -12.76 2.51 -4.26
N TYR A 167 -13.48 3.52 -4.79
CA TYR A 167 -14.21 3.40 -6.04
C TYR A 167 -13.27 3.16 -7.23
N GLN A 168 -12.18 3.93 -7.32
CA GLN A 168 -11.17 3.78 -8.36
C GLN A 168 -10.55 2.37 -8.34
N LEU A 169 -10.19 1.87 -7.17
CA LEU A 169 -9.63 0.52 -7.02
C LEU A 169 -10.63 -0.56 -7.45
N LEU A 170 -11.89 -0.49 -7.00
CA LEU A 170 -12.93 -1.45 -7.41
C LEU A 170 -13.18 -1.42 -8.91
N LYS A 171 -13.27 -0.22 -9.49
CA LYS A 171 -13.43 -0.02 -10.94
C LYS A 171 -12.25 -0.59 -11.73
N LEU A 172 -11.01 -0.41 -11.24
CA LEU A 172 -9.81 -0.98 -11.84
C LEU A 172 -9.87 -2.52 -11.83
N MET A 173 -10.18 -3.13 -10.68
CA MET A 173 -10.30 -4.58 -10.55
C MET A 173 -11.36 -5.15 -11.51
N MET A 174 -12.55 -4.54 -11.57
CA MET A 174 -13.61 -4.94 -12.51
C MET A 174 -13.24 -4.72 -13.98
N LYS A 175 -12.42 -3.71 -14.29
CA LYS A 175 -11.92 -3.48 -15.65
C LYS A 175 -10.91 -4.54 -16.06
N GLN A 176 -10.02 -4.95 -15.15
CA GLN A 176 -9.04 -6.01 -15.42
C GLN A 176 -9.73 -7.37 -15.66
N LEU A 177 -10.81 -7.68 -14.93
CA LEU A 177 -11.60 -8.89 -15.16
C LEU A 177 -12.29 -8.96 -16.52
N ARG A 178 -12.70 -7.82 -17.08
CA ARG A 178 -13.41 -7.76 -18.36
C ARG A 178 -12.51 -7.80 -19.60
N LYS A 179 -11.20 -7.63 -19.40
CA LYS A 179 -10.20 -7.52 -20.49
C LYS A 179 -9.48 -8.84 -20.80
N GLN A 180 -9.80 -9.91 -20.07
CA GLN A 180 -9.23 -11.25 -20.23
C GLN A 180 -10.34 -12.22 -20.64
#